data_AF-A0A4Q2YVD8-F1
#
_entry.id   AF-A0A4Q2YVD8-F1
#
_cell.length_a   1.000
_cell.length_b   1.000
_cell.length_c   1.000
_cell.angle_alpha   90.00
_cell.angle_beta   90.00
_cell.angle_gamma   90.00
#
_symmetry.space_group_name_H-M   'P 1'
#
loop_
_entity.id
_entity.type
_entity.pdbx_description
1 polymer ?
#
loop_
_entity_poly.entity_id
_entity_poly.type
_entity_poly.pdbx_seq_one_letter_code
_entity_poly.pdbx_strand_id
1 'polypeptide(L)' 'VLDLDIVLWSGGIWVSPGLAIPHPAFRERGFVLSPAMDVAADWRDPVTGLKVRHLFARLTRRSAAPR' A
#
# COMPACT_ATOMS: atom_id res chain seq x y z
N VAL A 1 15.30 -3.55 18.83
CA VAL A 1 15.61 -3.44 17.39
C VAL A 1 14.39 -2.83 16.71
N LEU A 2 14.57 -1.90 15.77
CA LEU A 2 13.52 -1.15 15.08
C LEU A 2 13.78 -1.19 13.57
N ASP A 3 12.71 -1.20 12.78
CA ASP A 3 12.73 -1.17 11.32
C ASP A 3 11.87 -0.02 10.78
N LEU A 4 12.26 0.57 9.65
CA LEU A 4 11.62 1.74 9.05
C LEU A 4 11.58 1.60 7.52
N ASP A 5 10.37 1.57 6.96
CA ASP A 5 10.12 1.47 5.52
C ASP A 5 9.52 2.77 4.94
N ILE A 6 9.96 3.18 3.75
CA ILE A 6 9.28 4.21 2.95
C ILE A 6 8.21 3.55 2.09
N VAL A 7 6.94 3.78 2.41
CA VAL A 7 5.80 3.15 1.70
C VAL A 7 5.39 3.91 0.44
N LEU A 8 5.07 5.19 0.57
CA LEU A 8 4.56 6.08 -0.49
C LEU A 8 5.06 7.50 -0.23
N TRP A 9 5.12 8.31 -1.29
CA TRP A 9 5.45 9.73 -1.19
C TRP A 9 4.86 10.55 -2.35
N SER A 10 4.92 11.87 -2.24
CA SER A 10 4.41 12.79 -3.27
C SER A 10 5.26 12.82 -4.55
N GLY A 11 6.50 12.31 -4.53
CA GLY A 11 7.39 12.27 -5.68
C GLY A 11 7.06 11.19 -6.73
N GLY A 12 6.03 10.37 -6.51
CA GLY A 12 5.61 9.34 -7.45
C GLY A 12 6.46 8.08 -7.41
N ILE A 13 6.71 7.46 -8.56
CA ILE A 13 7.47 6.21 -8.66
C ILE A 13 8.97 6.52 -8.63
N TRP A 14 9.73 5.81 -7.79
CA TRP A 14 11.17 5.90 -7.72
C TRP A 14 11.80 4.51 -7.60
N VAL A 15 12.85 4.24 -8.36
CA VAL A 15 13.60 2.98 -8.29
C VAL A 15 15.10 3.28 -8.38
N SER A 16 15.85 2.76 -7.42
CA SER A 16 17.32 2.76 -7.42
C SER A 16 17.83 1.50 -6.72
N PRO A 17 19.13 1.17 -6.80
CA PRO A 17 19.70 0.12 -5.97
C PRO A 17 19.38 0.37 -4.49
N GLY A 18 18.67 -0.56 -3.85
CA GLY A 18 18.30 -0.49 -2.43
C GLY A 18 17.07 0.34 -2.07
N LEU A 19 16.37 0.98 -3.04
CA LEU A 19 15.15 1.73 -2.76
C LEU A 19 14.11 1.57 -3.88
N ALA A 20 12.89 1.22 -3.50
CA ALA A 20 11.75 1.18 -4.41
C ALA A 20 10.56 1.86 -3.74
N ILE A 21 10.02 2.89 -4.41
CA ILE A 21 8.80 3.59 -4.00
C ILE A 21 7.81 3.51 -5.15
N PRO A 22 6.58 3.01 -4.92
CA PRO A 22 6.03 2.55 -3.63
C PRO A 22 6.69 1.26 -3.11
N HIS A 23 6.74 1.06 -1.79
CA HIS A 23 7.32 -0.16 -1.19
C HIS A 23 6.70 -1.42 -1.81
N PRO A 24 7.47 -2.35 -2.40
CA PRO A 24 6.92 -3.38 -3.29
C PRO A 24 5.76 -4.20 -2.69
N ALA A 25 5.90 -4.61 -1.43
CA ALA A 25 4.93 -5.47 -0.75
C ALA A 25 3.80 -4.74 0.01
N PHE A 26 3.72 -3.41 -0.03
CA PHE A 26 2.81 -2.68 0.86
C PHE A 26 1.33 -2.99 0.61
N ARG A 27 0.98 -3.32 -0.65
CA ARG A 27 -0.40 -3.60 -1.09
C ARG A 27 -0.99 -4.88 -0.52
N GLU A 28 -0.13 -5.78 -0.06
CA GLU A 28 -0.51 -7.10 0.45
C GLU A 28 -0.42 -7.16 1.99
N ARG A 29 0.09 -6.10 2.62
CA ARG A 29 0.36 -6.06 4.06
C ARG A 29 -0.74 -5.31 4.80
N GLY A 30 -1.60 -6.06 5.49
CA GLY A 30 -2.68 -5.48 6.30
C GLY A 30 -2.18 -4.51 7.37
N PHE A 31 -1.05 -4.82 8.00
CA PHE A 31 -0.43 -3.95 9.01
C PHE A 31 0.18 -2.66 8.43
N VAL A 32 0.29 -2.52 7.12
CA VAL A 32 0.67 -1.27 6.44
C VAL A 32 -0.59 -0.53 5.98
N LEU A 33 -1.51 -1.22 5.31
CA LEU A 33 -2.72 -0.59 4.76
C LEU A 33 -3.72 -0.17 5.85
N SER A 34 -3.82 -0.90 6.96
CA SER A 34 -4.72 -0.55 8.07
C SER A 34 -4.35 0.79 8.71
N PRO A 35 -3.12 1.03 9.21
CA PRO A 35 -2.78 2.35 9.73
C PRO A 35 -2.75 3.44 8.65
N ALA A 36 -2.40 3.10 7.40
CA ALA A 36 -2.45 4.06 6.30
C ALA A 36 -3.90 4.55 6.00
N MET A 37 -4.91 3.73 6.29
CA MET A 37 -6.31 4.17 6.20
C MET A 37 -6.63 5.29 7.19
N ASP A 38 -6.06 5.24 8.39
CA ASP A 38 -6.35 6.22 9.44
C ASP A 38 -5.78 7.61 9.13
N VAL A 39 -4.65 7.67 8.41
CA VAL A 39 -3.93 8.92 8.15
C VAL A 39 -3.94 9.38 6.70
N ALA A 40 -4.16 8.47 5.74
CA ALA A 40 -3.95 8.73 4.32
C ALA A 40 -4.88 7.93 3.38
N ALA A 41 -6.13 7.69 3.78
CA ALA A 41 -7.11 6.90 2.99
C ALA A 41 -7.26 7.34 1.52
N ASP A 42 -7.08 8.64 1.23
CA ASP A 42 -7.21 9.25 -0.09
C ASP A 42 -5.94 9.26 -0.93
N TRP A 43 -4.78 8.91 -0.36
CA TRP A 43 -3.53 8.84 -1.11
C TRP A 43 -3.62 7.80 -2.21
N ARG A 44 -3.10 8.16 -3.38
CA ARG A 44 -3.14 7.33 -4.58
C ARG A 44 -1.82 6.60 -4.76
N ASP A 45 -1.90 5.29 -4.88
CA ASP A 45 -0.79 4.48 -5.36
C ASP A 45 -0.56 4.77 -6.85
N PRO A 46 0.62 5.32 -7.25
CA PRO A 46 0.89 5.68 -8.64
C PRO A 46 0.98 4.47 -9.57
N VAL A 47 1.17 3.26 -9.03
CA VAL A 47 1.27 2.04 -9.85
C VAL A 47 -0.12 1.52 -10.24
N THR A 48 -1.06 1.46 -9.30
CA THR A 48 -2.41 0.92 -9.56
C THR A 48 -3.45 2.00 -9.88
N GLY A 49 -3.15 3.26 -9.58
CA GLY A 49 -4.11 4.36 -9.62
C GLY A 49 -5.18 4.31 -8.52
N LEU A 50 -5.11 3.32 -7.62
CA LEU A 50 -6.07 3.12 -6.54
C LEU A 50 -5.71 3.95 -5.32
N LYS A 51 -6.74 4.36 -4.58
CA LYS A 51 -6.55 4.98 -3.27
C LYS A 51 -6.25 3.91 -2.23
N VAL A 52 -5.57 4.28 -1.14
CA VAL A 52 -5.31 3.40 0.02
C VAL A 52 -6.58 2.68 0.46
N ARG A 53 -7.73 3.37 0.53
CA ARG A 53 -9.02 2.73 0.83
C ARG A 53 -9.47 1.64 -0.12
N HIS A 54 -9.18 1.80 -1.41
CA HIS A 54 -9.52 0.77 -2.39
C HIS A 54 -8.59 -0.44 -2.25
N LEU A 55 -7.30 -0.20 -1.95
CA LEU A 55 -6.33 -1.27 -1.70
C LEU A 55 -6.70 -2.06 -0.44
N PHE A 56 -7.02 -1.38 0.67
CA PHE A 56 -7.43 -2.02 1.91
C PHE A 56 -8.72 -2.83 1.75
N ALA A 57 -9.73 -2.27 1.08
CA ALA A 57 -10.97 -2.98 0.79
C ALA A 57 -10.76 -4.23 -0.07
N ARG A 58 -9.80 -4.20 -1.02
CA ARG A 58 -9.44 -5.38 -1.83
C ARG A 58 -8.73 -6.45 -1.01
N LEU A 59 -7.80 -6.05 -0.14
CA LEU A 59 -7.04 -6.98 0.70
C LEU A 59 -7.94 -7.70 1.72
N THR A 60 -8.93 -7.00 2.26
CA THR A 60 -9.82 -7.53 3.31
C THR A 60 -11.09 -8.15 2.76
N ARG A 61 -11.33 -8.08 1.44
CA ARG A 61 -12.48 -8.72 0.82
C ARG A 61 -12.39 -10.23 1.05
N ARG A 62 -13.33 -10.78 1.82
CA ARG A 62 -13.47 -12.23 1.95
C ARG A 62 -13.72 -12.80 0.55
N SER A 63 -12.81 -13.67 0.07
CA SER A 63 -13.05 -14.41 -1.18
C SER A 63 -14.37 -15.15 -1.04
N ALA A 64 -15.27 -14.98 -2.00
CA ALA A 64 -16.45 -15.82 -2.09
C ALA A 64 -15.95 -17.27 -2.24
N ALA A 65 -16.51 -18.20 -1.46
CA ALA A 65 -16.23 -19.61 -1.65
C ALA A 65 -16.58 -19.97 -3.12
N PRO A 66 -15.78 -20.82 -3.79
CA PRO A 66 -16.15 -21.32 -5.11
C PRO A 66 -17.55 -21.92 -5.03
N ARG A 67 -18.40 -21.62 -6.02
CA ARG A 67 -19.71 -22.25 -6.16
C ARG A 67 -19.56 -23.69 -6.65
#